data_AF-A0A9P5WUA1-F1
#
_entry.id   AF-A0A9P5WUA1-F1
#
_cell.length_a   1.000
_cell.length_b   1.000
_cell.length_c   1.000
_cell.angle_alpha   90.00
_cell.angle_beta   90.00
_cell.angle_gamma   90.00
#
_symmetry.space_group_name_H-M   'P 1'
#
loop_
_entity.id
_entity.type
_entity.pdbx_description
1 polymer ?
#
loop_
_entity_poly.entity_id
_entity_poly.type
_entity_poly.pdbx_seq_one_letter_code
_entity_poly.pdbx_strand_id
1 'polypeptide(L)'
;MHEIVTLQFGHFANFVGAHYWNTQEAHFNYEQQPDDEEMTPELINHDCLYRIGMTSKGVETYTPRALIYDLKGGFGSINKYKLYETASTQDQHQQHYDLSWDPSRMETFEEQQFPLSAYQQHLQDEELGLATEEEEDNVAMSDIKAWSDFSRVYFHPKSMVTMSGYQLNSEFMPFDVFSYGRAAFIETEKEKESYDENLRLFMEECDQLQGFQVLVDVMDGWGGFATSFLERLREDYPKSALITYGLSDDQMGKSNTLVGFTYCPLLIAQRK
;
A
#
# COMPACT_ATOMS: atom_id res chain seq x y z
N MET A 1 1.14 19.78 13.78
CA MET A 1 1.87 18.49 13.87
C MET A 1 2.94 18.51 12.78
N HIS A 2 3.78 17.47 12.62
CA HIS A 2 4.78 17.45 11.55
C HIS A 2 4.57 16.17 10.72
N GLU A 3 3.53 16.19 9.90
CA GLU A 3 3.04 14.99 9.23
C GLU A 3 3.94 14.58 8.07
N ILE A 4 4.06 13.26 7.86
CA ILE A 4 4.84 12.65 6.80
C ILE A 4 3.90 11.77 5.97
N VAL A 5 3.99 11.90 4.65
CA VAL A 5 3.24 11.05 3.71
C VAL A 5 4.19 10.02 3.11
N THR A 6 3.82 8.74 3.22
CA THR A 6 4.60 7.62 2.69
C THR A 6 4.09 7.20 1.31
N LEU A 7 4.99 7.07 0.35
CA LEU A 7 4.71 6.64 -1.02
C LEU A 7 5.40 5.31 -1.27
N GLN A 8 4.67 4.29 -1.71
CA GLN A 8 5.21 2.96 -1.99
C GLN A 8 4.97 2.62 -3.46
N PHE A 9 6.05 2.34 -4.17
CA PHE A 9 6.05 2.06 -5.60
C PHE A 9 6.72 0.70 -5.84
N GLY A 10 5.89 -0.30 -6.06
CA GLY A 10 6.35 -1.62 -6.46
C GLY A 10 6.08 -2.73 -5.47
N HIS A 11 6.10 -3.95 -5.99
CA HIS A 11 5.65 -5.11 -5.27
C HIS A 11 6.57 -5.42 -4.09
N PHE A 12 7.90 -5.36 -4.29
CA PHE A 12 8.88 -5.59 -3.23
C PHE A 12 8.90 -4.43 -2.23
N ALA A 13 8.77 -3.19 -2.72
CA ALA A 13 8.59 -2.02 -1.87
C ALA A 13 7.36 -2.14 -0.96
N ASN A 14 6.27 -2.74 -1.45
CA ASN A 14 5.07 -2.98 -0.66
C ASN A 14 5.27 -4.10 0.38
N PHE A 15 6.08 -5.14 0.10
CA PHE A 15 6.49 -6.13 1.13
C PHE A 15 7.25 -5.46 2.29
N VAL A 16 8.25 -4.64 1.97
CA VAL A 16 9.01 -3.88 2.98
C VAL A 16 8.08 -2.89 3.71
N GLY A 17 7.18 -2.25 2.95
CA GLY A 17 6.16 -1.35 3.45
C GLY A 17 5.21 -2.01 4.46
N ALA A 18 4.74 -3.23 4.18
CA ALA A 18 3.87 -3.99 5.07
C ALA A 18 4.58 -4.29 6.41
N HIS A 19 5.85 -4.72 6.38
CA HIS A 19 6.62 -4.90 7.61
C HIS A 19 6.84 -3.60 8.38
N TYR A 20 7.13 -2.50 7.66
CA TYR A 20 7.27 -1.18 8.26
C TYR A 20 5.99 -0.79 9.01
N TRP A 21 4.83 -0.90 8.39
CA TRP A 21 3.55 -0.56 9.01
C TRP A 21 3.16 -1.50 10.14
N ASN A 22 3.40 -2.80 10.01
CA ASN A 22 3.15 -3.75 11.10
C ASN A 22 4.02 -3.43 12.32
N THR A 23 5.28 -3.01 12.11
CA THR A 23 6.16 -2.59 13.21
C THR A 23 5.64 -1.32 13.87
N GLN A 24 5.12 -0.37 13.09
CA GLN A 24 4.50 0.84 13.66
C GLN A 24 3.21 0.51 14.43
N GLU A 25 2.38 -0.40 13.92
CA GLU A 25 1.14 -0.83 14.56
C GLU A 25 1.40 -1.56 15.90
N ALA A 26 2.45 -2.40 15.97
CA ALA A 26 2.84 -3.06 17.20
C ALA A 26 3.30 -2.10 18.31
N HIS A 27 3.57 -0.83 17.98
CA HIS A 27 3.89 0.22 18.95
C HIS A 27 2.66 1.03 19.40
N PHE A 28 1.46 0.72 18.92
CA PHE A 28 0.23 1.26 19.50
C PHE A 28 -0.05 0.57 20.83
N ASN A 29 -0.41 1.37 21.84
CA ASN A 29 -0.78 0.86 23.14
C ASN A 29 -2.31 0.93 23.29
N TYR A 30 -3.00 -0.15 22.93
CA TYR A 30 -4.46 -0.23 22.98
C TYR A 30 -5.01 -0.58 24.37
N GLU A 31 -4.18 -1.04 25.31
CA GLU A 31 -4.59 -1.62 26.60
C GLU A 31 -4.60 -0.61 27.78
N GLN A 32 -4.60 0.70 27.51
CA GLN A 32 -4.53 1.69 28.57
C GLN A 32 -5.85 1.75 29.37
N GLN A 33 -5.86 1.16 30.56
CA GLN A 33 -6.87 1.47 31.57
C GLN A 33 -6.63 2.90 32.10
N PRO A 34 -7.68 3.71 32.31
CA PRO A 34 -7.55 5.12 32.64
C PRO A 34 -6.94 5.43 34.03
N ASP A 35 -6.60 4.41 34.84
CA ASP A 35 -6.19 4.56 36.24
C ASP A 35 -4.68 4.28 36.49
N ASP A 36 -3.87 3.99 35.47
CA ASP A 36 -2.43 3.75 35.66
C ASP A 36 -1.64 5.07 35.75
N GLU A 37 -1.29 5.45 36.99
CA GLU A 37 -0.50 6.66 37.32
C GLU A 37 0.96 6.64 36.76
N GLU A 38 1.41 5.52 36.20
CA GLU A 38 2.73 5.38 35.56
C GLU A 38 2.60 5.45 34.03
N MET A 39 2.20 6.62 33.54
CA MET A 39 2.15 6.93 32.11
C MET A 39 3.56 6.87 31.51
N THR A 40 3.97 5.72 30.94
CA THR A 40 5.19 5.67 30.12
C THR A 40 4.98 6.60 28.93
N PRO A 41 5.81 7.62 28.73
CA PRO A 41 5.64 8.51 27.58
C PRO A 41 5.74 7.68 26.31
N GLU A 42 4.77 7.84 25.41
CA GLU A 42 4.82 7.22 24.09
C GLU A 42 6.14 7.59 23.43
N LEU A 43 6.98 6.58 23.20
CA LEU A 43 8.33 6.79 22.64
C LEU A 43 8.25 7.29 21.19
N ILE A 44 7.13 7.02 20.52
CA ILE A 44 6.85 7.28 19.12
C ILE A 44 5.56 8.09 19.03
N ASN A 45 5.62 9.22 18.33
CA ASN A 45 4.43 10.01 18.02
C ASN A 45 3.78 9.45 16.75
N HIS A 46 2.65 8.76 16.92
CA HIS A 46 1.91 8.12 15.83
C HIS A 46 1.14 9.11 14.95
N ASP A 47 0.78 10.30 15.45
CA ASP A 47 0.04 11.33 14.68
C ASP A 47 0.82 11.87 13.48
N CYS A 48 2.15 11.71 13.49
CA CYS A 48 3.00 12.10 12.36
C CYS A 48 2.78 11.22 11.13
N LEU A 49 2.50 9.93 11.32
CA LEU A 49 2.40 8.93 10.25
C LEU A 49 0.96 8.46 10.01
N TYR A 50 0.13 8.49 11.05
CA TYR A 50 -1.24 8.04 11.01
C TYR A 50 -2.21 9.22 10.93
N ARG A 51 -3.42 8.91 10.47
CA ARG A 51 -4.58 9.77 10.56
C ARG A 51 -5.65 9.03 11.36
N ILE A 52 -6.45 9.81 12.09
CA ILE A 52 -7.62 9.29 12.78
C ILE A 52 -8.79 9.30 11.79
N GLY A 53 -9.42 8.15 11.61
CA GLY A 53 -10.64 7.96 10.86
C GLY A 53 -11.75 7.42 11.76
N MET A 54 -12.97 7.44 11.25
CA MET A 54 -14.11 6.78 11.89
C MET A 54 -14.66 5.73 10.95
N THR A 55 -14.87 4.52 11.47
CA THR A 55 -15.56 3.46 10.74
C THR A 55 -17.06 3.77 10.64
N SER A 56 -17.77 3.04 9.78
CA SER A 56 -19.24 3.12 9.66
C SER A 56 -19.97 2.78 10.98
N LYS A 57 -19.28 2.14 11.93
CA LYS A 57 -19.77 1.82 13.29
C LYS A 57 -19.51 2.94 14.32
N GLY A 58 -18.85 4.03 13.92
CA GLY A 58 -18.47 5.13 14.81
C GLY A 58 -17.27 4.82 15.70
N VAL A 59 -16.53 3.74 15.43
CA VAL A 59 -15.29 3.40 16.15
C VAL A 59 -14.14 4.17 15.51
N GLU A 60 -13.31 4.82 16.34
CA GLU A 60 -12.09 5.49 15.91
C GLU A 60 -11.06 4.47 15.41
N THR A 61 -10.42 4.76 14.28
CA THR A 61 -9.44 3.87 13.67
C THR A 61 -8.28 4.68 13.13
N TYR A 62 -7.08 4.21 13.38
CA TYR A 62 -5.86 4.82 12.86
C TYR A 62 -5.53 4.20 11.51
N THR A 63 -5.41 5.04 10.47
CA THR A 63 -4.98 4.59 9.15
C THR A 63 -3.70 5.31 8.76
N PRO A 64 -2.72 4.64 8.11
CA PRO A 64 -1.51 5.30 7.66
C PRO A 64 -1.76 6.38 6.61
N ARG A 65 -0.97 7.45 6.66
CA ARG A 65 -0.85 8.46 5.57
C ARG A 65 0.04 7.90 4.47
N ALA A 66 -0.46 6.86 3.79
CA ALA A 66 0.28 6.13 2.78
C ALA A 66 -0.46 6.13 1.43
N LEU A 67 0.30 6.20 0.34
CA LEU A 67 -0.13 5.81 -1.00
C LEU A 67 0.68 4.60 -1.44
N ILE A 68 -0.01 3.55 -1.85
CA ILE A 68 0.53 2.25 -2.21
C ILE A 68 0.14 1.97 -3.65
N TYR A 69 1.15 1.88 -4.51
CA TYR A 69 1.00 1.55 -5.91
C TYR A 69 1.47 0.12 -6.15
N ASP A 70 0.63 -0.67 -6.79
CA ASP A 70 0.99 -2.02 -7.24
C ASP A 70 0.32 -2.35 -8.58
N LEU A 71 0.84 -3.39 -9.24
CA LEU A 71 0.28 -3.93 -10.46
C LEU A 71 -1.00 -4.69 -10.16
N LYS A 72 -1.80 -4.96 -11.21
CA LYS A 72 -2.96 -5.83 -11.07
C LYS A 72 -2.52 -7.20 -10.55
N GLY A 73 -3.16 -7.67 -9.47
CA GLY A 73 -2.83 -8.91 -8.78
C GLY A 73 -1.83 -8.78 -7.62
N GLY A 74 -1.15 -7.63 -7.46
CA GLY A 74 -0.17 -7.43 -6.38
C GLY A 74 -0.77 -7.19 -5.00
N PHE A 75 -1.99 -6.65 -4.93
CA PHE A 75 -2.73 -6.42 -3.68
C PHE A 75 -3.24 -7.72 -3.01
N GLY A 76 -3.19 -8.87 -3.69
CA GLY A 76 -3.60 -10.16 -3.12
C GLY A 76 -5.03 -10.17 -2.58
N SER A 77 -5.19 -10.62 -1.34
CA SER A 77 -6.48 -10.80 -0.66
C SER A 77 -7.00 -9.55 0.08
N ILE A 78 -6.25 -8.42 0.06
CA ILE A 78 -6.67 -7.23 0.81
C ILE A 78 -7.94 -6.62 0.25
N ASN A 79 -8.94 -6.44 1.11
CA ASN A 79 -10.15 -5.75 0.73
C ASN A 79 -9.99 -4.23 0.92
N LYS A 80 -10.02 -3.52 -0.19
CA LYS A 80 -9.89 -2.06 -0.27
C LYS A 80 -10.89 -1.29 0.60
N TYR A 81 -12.08 -1.85 0.82
CA TYR A 81 -13.19 -1.16 1.48
C TYR A 81 -13.54 -1.74 2.85
N LYS A 82 -12.72 -2.64 3.41
CA LYS A 82 -13.02 -3.35 4.67
C LYS A 82 -13.45 -2.41 5.81
N LEU A 83 -12.82 -1.24 5.95
CA LEU A 83 -13.14 -0.26 7.00
C LEU A 83 -14.52 0.43 6.85
N TYR A 84 -15.04 0.51 5.62
CA TYR A 84 -16.26 1.25 5.29
C TYR A 84 -17.41 0.32 4.89
N GLU A 85 -17.16 -0.97 4.73
CA GLU A 85 -18.19 -1.96 4.49
C GLU A 85 -19.21 -1.96 5.62
N THR A 86 -20.47 -1.80 5.25
CA THR A 86 -21.60 -2.02 6.13
C THR A 86 -22.14 -3.42 5.82
N ALA A 87 -22.80 -4.10 6.77
CA ALA A 87 -23.38 -5.43 6.51
C ALA A 87 -24.32 -5.44 5.27
N SER A 88 -24.92 -4.30 4.94
CA SER A 88 -25.74 -4.10 3.74
C SER A 88 -24.96 -4.00 2.43
N THR A 89 -23.65 -3.75 2.46
CA THR A 89 -22.81 -3.57 1.26
C THR A 89 -22.29 -4.91 0.72
N GLN A 90 -22.16 -5.93 1.57
CA GLN A 90 -21.89 -7.31 1.13
C GLN A 90 -23.06 -7.87 0.31
N ASP A 91 -24.29 -7.52 0.68
CA ASP A 91 -25.48 -7.82 -0.13
C ASP A 91 -25.54 -6.97 -1.42
N GLN A 92 -24.95 -5.77 -1.45
CA GLN A 92 -24.95 -4.90 -2.65
C GLN A 92 -23.89 -5.25 -3.69
N HIS A 93 -22.78 -5.90 -3.34
CA HIS A 93 -21.90 -6.50 -4.34
C HIS A 93 -22.55 -7.70 -5.05
N GLN A 94 -23.61 -8.27 -4.47
CA GLN A 94 -24.51 -9.22 -5.13
C GLN A 94 -25.71 -8.54 -5.82
N GLN A 95 -25.91 -7.23 -5.63
CA GLN A 95 -26.93 -6.49 -6.35
C GLN A 95 -26.43 -6.14 -7.74
N HIS A 96 -26.77 -7.05 -8.65
CA HIS A 96 -27.10 -6.79 -10.04
C HIS A 96 -27.41 -5.30 -10.25
N TYR A 97 -26.46 -4.58 -10.85
CA TYR A 97 -26.72 -3.24 -11.36
C TYR A 97 -28.01 -3.32 -12.19
N ASP A 98 -28.99 -2.46 -11.93
CA ASP A 98 -30.21 -2.36 -12.74
C ASP A 98 -29.85 -1.69 -14.08
N LEU A 99 -29.00 -2.37 -14.84
CA LEU A 99 -28.61 -2.01 -16.20
C LEU A 99 -29.85 -2.23 -17.05
N SER A 100 -30.26 -1.21 -17.81
CA SER A 100 -31.36 -1.33 -18.79
C SER A 100 -31.03 -2.28 -19.97
N TRP A 101 -30.03 -3.14 -19.80
CA TRP A 101 -29.47 -4.04 -20.79
C TRP A 101 -29.91 -5.46 -20.47
N ASP A 102 -30.37 -6.18 -21.50
CA ASP A 102 -30.92 -7.54 -21.40
C ASP A 102 -29.94 -8.51 -20.70
N PRO A 103 -30.26 -9.00 -19.49
CA PRO A 103 -29.38 -9.87 -18.70
C PRO A 103 -29.04 -11.20 -19.39
N SER A 104 -29.84 -11.62 -20.38
CA SER A 104 -29.64 -12.87 -21.11
C SER A 104 -28.47 -12.85 -22.11
N ARG A 105 -27.84 -11.68 -22.32
CA ARG A 105 -26.75 -11.48 -23.29
C ARG A 105 -25.41 -11.08 -22.66
N MET A 106 -25.32 -11.08 -21.33
CA MET A 106 -24.10 -10.71 -20.62
C MET A 106 -23.39 -11.96 -20.11
N GLU A 107 -22.17 -12.20 -20.60
CA GLU A 107 -21.24 -13.12 -19.94
C GLU A 107 -20.42 -12.30 -18.94
N THR A 108 -20.79 -12.39 -17.67
CA THR A 108 -20.02 -11.75 -16.59
C THR A 108 -18.85 -12.66 -16.23
N PHE A 109 -17.63 -12.22 -16.55
CA PHE A 109 -16.41 -12.87 -16.09
C PHE A 109 -16.03 -12.28 -14.74
N GLU A 110 -16.33 -13.01 -13.67
CA GLU A 110 -15.86 -12.67 -12.32
C GLU A 110 -14.44 -13.19 -12.13
N GLU A 111 -13.51 -12.30 -11.81
CA GLU A 111 -12.13 -12.67 -11.49
C GLU A 111 -12.12 -13.42 -10.14
N GLN A 112 -11.46 -14.57 -10.09
CA GLN A 112 -11.42 -15.38 -8.86
C GLN A 112 -10.79 -14.56 -7.72
N GLN A 113 -11.54 -14.37 -6.64
CA GLN A 113 -11.02 -13.70 -5.45
C GLN A 113 -9.85 -14.50 -4.87
N PHE A 114 -8.79 -13.81 -4.49
CA PHE A 114 -7.66 -14.44 -3.81
C PHE A 114 -8.15 -14.99 -2.46
N PRO A 115 -7.90 -16.28 -2.14
CA PRO A 115 -8.26 -16.83 -0.85
C PRO A 115 -7.51 -16.08 0.25
N LEU A 116 -8.18 -15.83 1.37
CA LEU A 116 -7.54 -15.25 2.56
C LEU A 116 -6.43 -16.19 3.06
N SER A 117 -5.27 -15.61 3.35
CA SER A 117 -4.19 -16.30 4.06
C SER A 117 -4.67 -16.80 5.44
N ALA A 118 -4.06 -17.87 5.95
CA ALA A 118 -4.37 -18.39 7.29
C ALA A 118 -4.27 -17.29 8.36
N TYR A 119 -3.22 -16.46 8.27
CA TYR A 119 -3.04 -15.31 9.16
C TYR A 119 -4.16 -14.26 9.04
N GLN A 120 -4.61 -13.97 7.82
CA GLN A 120 -5.73 -13.03 7.61
C GLN A 120 -7.07 -13.57 8.12
N GLN A 121 -7.24 -14.91 8.15
CA GLN A 121 -8.40 -15.54 8.75
C GLN A 121 -8.33 -15.46 10.28
N HIS A 122 -7.16 -15.78 10.87
CA HIS A 122 -6.94 -15.67 12.31
C HIS A 122 -7.16 -14.23 12.81
N LEU A 123 -6.63 -13.22 12.11
CA LEU A 123 -6.90 -11.81 12.44
C LEU A 123 -8.39 -11.47 12.41
N GLN A 124 -9.17 -12.04 11.48
CA GLN A 124 -10.62 -11.83 11.45
C GLN A 124 -11.33 -12.50 12.63
N ASP A 125 -10.87 -13.68 13.03
CA ASP A 125 -11.42 -14.39 14.18
C ASP A 125 -11.06 -13.68 15.49
N GLU A 126 -9.86 -13.10 15.61
CA GLU A 126 -9.42 -12.24 16.71
C GLU A 126 -10.32 -10.99 16.83
N GLU A 127 -10.58 -10.30 15.71
CA GLU A 127 -11.50 -9.14 15.67
C GLU A 127 -12.93 -9.48 16.09
N LEU A 128 -13.37 -10.72 15.84
CA LEU A 128 -14.68 -11.23 16.25
C LEU A 128 -14.71 -11.76 17.68
N GLY A 129 -13.56 -11.79 18.37
CA GLY A 129 -13.41 -12.37 19.72
C GLY A 129 -13.54 -13.89 19.74
N LEU A 130 -13.30 -14.54 18.61
CA LEU A 130 -13.35 -16.00 18.43
C LEU A 130 -11.99 -16.67 18.66
N ALA A 131 -10.89 -15.92 18.58
CA ALA A 131 -9.52 -16.36 18.81
C ALA A 131 -8.80 -15.49 19.85
N THR A 132 -7.76 -16.04 20.49
CA THR A 132 -6.90 -15.35 21.47
C THR A 132 -5.51 -15.11 20.91
N GLU A 133 -4.89 -13.98 21.25
CA GLU A 133 -3.58 -13.52 20.74
C GLU A 133 -2.41 -14.52 20.92
N GLU A 134 -2.57 -15.55 21.76
CA GLU A 134 -1.50 -16.51 22.09
C GLU A 134 -1.28 -17.60 21.02
N GLU A 135 -2.13 -17.70 20.00
CA GLU A 135 -1.89 -18.61 18.87
C GLU A 135 -0.87 -18.00 17.91
N GLU A 136 0.43 -18.30 18.13
CA GLU A 136 1.48 -17.99 17.17
C GLU A 136 1.24 -18.75 15.86
N ASP A 137 0.62 -18.08 14.90
CA ASP A 137 0.52 -18.54 13.52
C ASP A 137 1.93 -18.68 12.93
N ASN A 138 2.46 -19.90 12.96
CA ASN A 138 3.65 -20.28 12.21
C ASN A 138 3.30 -20.34 10.72
N VAL A 139 3.13 -19.19 10.08
CA VAL A 139 2.98 -19.08 8.63
C VAL A 139 4.32 -19.43 8.01
N ALA A 140 4.36 -20.53 7.24
CA ALA A 140 5.54 -20.86 6.47
C ALA A 140 5.78 -19.77 5.43
N MET A 141 7.04 -19.32 5.27
CA MET A 141 7.40 -18.33 4.23
C MET A 141 6.98 -18.75 2.82
N SER A 142 6.78 -20.05 2.56
CA SER A 142 6.30 -20.59 1.29
C SER A 142 4.85 -20.24 0.96
N ASP A 143 4.05 -19.90 1.98
CA ASP A 143 2.61 -19.72 1.83
C ASP A 143 2.24 -18.26 1.54
N ILE A 144 3.18 -17.33 1.75
CA ILE A 144 3.03 -15.90 1.50
C ILE A 144 3.17 -15.65 0.00
N LYS A 145 2.09 -15.16 -0.63
CA LYS A 145 2.05 -14.86 -2.07
C LYS A 145 1.99 -13.36 -2.34
N ALA A 146 1.36 -12.61 -1.45
CA ALA A 146 1.25 -11.16 -1.55
C ALA A 146 1.67 -10.50 -0.24
N TRP A 147 2.09 -9.25 -0.31
CA TRP A 147 2.43 -8.45 0.88
C TRP A 147 1.24 -8.22 1.81
N SER A 148 0.01 -8.32 1.28
CA SER A 148 -1.22 -8.22 2.06
C SER A 148 -1.45 -9.42 2.98
N ASP A 149 -0.86 -10.58 2.70
CA ASP A 149 -1.14 -11.81 3.44
C ASP A 149 -0.72 -11.73 4.91
N PHE A 150 0.23 -10.87 5.25
CA PHE A 150 0.71 -10.63 6.61
C PHE A 150 0.47 -9.19 7.09
N SER A 151 -0.28 -8.37 6.34
CA SER A 151 -0.55 -6.99 6.75
C SER A 151 -1.59 -6.95 7.86
N ARG A 152 -1.26 -6.33 8.99
CA ARG A 152 -2.18 -6.11 10.12
C ARG A 152 -2.90 -4.76 10.03
N VAL A 153 -2.36 -3.86 9.21
CA VAL A 153 -2.78 -2.45 9.18
C VAL A 153 -3.87 -2.22 8.14
N TYR A 154 -4.86 -1.41 8.53
CA TYR A 154 -5.89 -0.94 7.61
C TYR A 154 -5.47 0.31 6.85
N PHE A 155 -5.67 0.28 5.55
CA PHE A 155 -5.41 1.41 4.67
C PHE A 155 -6.71 2.08 4.25
N HIS A 156 -6.64 3.40 4.03
CA HIS A 156 -7.76 4.12 3.44
C HIS A 156 -7.97 3.67 1.98
N PRO A 157 -9.20 3.61 1.44
CA PRO A 157 -9.43 3.21 0.05
C PRO A 157 -8.62 4.05 -0.94
N LYS A 158 -8.51 5.36 -0.72
CA LYS A 158 -7.67 6.21 -1.60
C LYS A 158 -6.16 5.97 -1.47
N SER A 159 -5.70 5.24 -0.44
CA SER A 159 -4.30 4.83 -0.30
C SER A 159 -3.89 3.80 -1.35
N MET A 160 -4.79 2.88 -1.72
CA MET A 160 -4.46 1.76 -2.59
C MET A 160 -4.79 2.06 -4.05
N VAL A 161 -3.75 2.16 -4.88
CA VAL A 161 -3.85 2.52 -6.30
C VAL A 161 -3.31 1.39 -7.16
N THR A 162 -4.20 0.67 -7.82
CA THR A 162 -3.82 -0.33 -8.82
C THR A 162 -3.52 0.34 -10.15
N MET A 163 -2.37 0.02 -10.74
CA MET A 163 -2.03 0.48 -12.08
C MET A 163 -2.82 -0.27 -13.15
N SER A 164 -3.27 0.47 -14.17
CA SER A 164 -3.93 -0.09 -15.35
C SER A 164 -2.87 -0.58 -16.36
N GLY A 165 -3.25 -1.53 -17.23
CA GLY A 165 -2.42 -1.96 -18.37
C GLY A 165 -1.31 -2.98 -18.05
N TYR A 166 -0.93 -3.15 -16.78
CA TYR A 166 0.10 -4.11 -16.37
C TYR A 166 -0.41 -5.06 -15.28
N GLN A 167 0.02 -6.32 -15.37
CA GLN A 167 -0.32 -7.38 -14.42
C GLN A 167 0.95 -7.96 -13.83
N LEU A 168 0.91 -8.28 -12.54
CA LEU A 168 2.00 -8.95 -11.84
C LEU A 168 2.27 -10.32 -12.49
N ASN A 169 3.54 -10.67 -12.68
CA ASN A 169 3.98 -11.92 -13.29
C ASN A 169 3.44 -12.17 -14.72
N SER A 170 3.21 -11.09 -15.48
CA SER A 170 2.86 -11.19 -16.91
C SER A 170 4.04 -11.69 -17.74
N GLU A 171 3.89 -12.85 -18.39
CA GLU A 171 4.89 -13.39 -19.32
C GLU A 171 4.99 -12.58 -20.63
N PHE A 172 3.89 -11.96 -21.04
CA PHE A 172 3.79 -11.27 -22.34
C PHE A 172 4.20 -9.80 -22.27
N MET A 173 3.91 -9.15 -21.14
CA MET A 173 4.22 -7.73 -20.93
C MET A 173 4.77 -7.53 -19.51
N PRO A 174 6.02 -7.96 -19.26
CA PRO A 174 6.66 -7.75 -17.97
C PRO A 174 6.90 -6.26 -17.72
N PHE A 175 6.74 -5.85 -16.47
CA PHE A 175 6.99 -4.48 -16.03
C PHE A 175 8.43 -4.32 -15.52
N ASP A 176 9.42 -4.68 -16.34
CA ASP A 176 10.84 -4.73 -15.97
C ASP A 176 11.69 -3.61 -16.62
N VAL A 177 11.11 -2.82 -17.51
CA VAL A 177 11.81 -1.75 -18.23
C VAL A 177 11.41 -0.37 -17.70
N PHE A 178 12.42 0.45 -17.39
CA PHE A 178 12.25 1.84 -16.92
C PHE A 178 11.34 2.70 -17.81
N SER A 179 11.43 2.57 -19.14
CA SER A 179 10.58 3.34 -20.06
C SER A 179 9.10 2.93 -20.02
N TYR A 180 8.80 1.66 -19.73
CA TYR A 180 7.43 1.21 -19.51
C TYR A 180 6.84 1.87 -18.26
N GLY A 181 7.63 1.98 -17.19
CA GLY A 181 7.27 2.74 -15.99
C GLY A 181 6.85 4.18 -16.26
N ARG A 182 7.67 4.91 -17.03
CA ARG A 182 7.36 6.31 -17.38
C ARG A 182 6.10 6.44 -18.24
N ALA A 183 5.92 5.53 -19.20
CA ALA A 183 4.72 5.51 -20.03
C ALA A 183 3.47 5.21 -19.20
N ALA A 184 3.58 4.24 -18.28
CA ALA A 184 2.49 3.85 -17.40
C ALA A 184 2.08 4.97 -16.43
N PHE A 185 3.02 5.79 -15.97
CA PHE A 185 2.70 7.00 -15.20
C PHE A 185 1.82 7.97 -16.00
N ILE A 186 2.21 8.29 -17.24
CA ILE A 186 1.45 9.19 -18.12
C ILE A 186 0.04 8.64 -18.40
N GLU A 187 -0.10 7.33 -18.56
CA GLU A 187 -1.40 6.69 -18.77
C GLU A 187 -2.27 6.73 -17.51
N THR A 188 -1.69 6.40 -16.36
CA THR A 188 -2.38 6.45 -15.05
C THR A 188 -2.91 7.85 -14.75
N GLU A 189 -2.13 8.89 -15.08
CA GLU A 189 -2.54 10.29 -14.95
C GLU A 189 -3.74 10.65 -15.82
N LYS A 190 -3.77 10.16 -17.06
CA LYS A 190 -4.88 10.43 -17.99
C LYS A 190 -6.16 9.72 -17.59
N GLU A 191 -6.06 8.49 -17.08
CA GLU A 191 -7.23 7.68 -16.79
C GLU A 191 -7.95 8.10 -15.52
N LYS A 192 -7.19 8.43 -14.46
CA LYS A 192 -7.75 8.47 -13.12
C LYS A 192 -7.68 9.83 -12.43
N GLU A 193 -6.99 10.82 -13.01
CA GLU A 193 -6.54 12.04 -12.29
C GLU A 193 -5.97 11.69 -10.88
N SER A 194 -5.43 10.47 -10.75
CA SER A 194 -5.34 9.80 -9.44
C SER A 194 -4.20 10.31 -8.59
N TYR A 195 -3.13 10.79 -9.24
CA TYR A 195 -2.05 11.45 -8.52
C TYR A 195 -2.62 12.62 -7.73
N ASP A 196 -3.31 13.55 -8.41
CA ASP A 196 -3.79 14.76 -7.75
C ASP A 196 -4.88 14.40 -6.75
N GLU A 197 -5.91 13.63 -7.13
CA GLU A 197 -7.03 13.36 -6.22
C GLU A 197 -6.66 12.57 -4.96
N ASN A 198 -5.81 11.55 -5.07
CA ASN A 198 -5.47 10.72 -3.92
C ASN A 198 -4.39 11.36 -3.06
N LEU A 199 -3.35 11.94 -3.66
CA LEU A 199 -2.31 12.65 -2.91
C LEU A 199 -2.91 13.86 -2.21
N ARG A 200 -3.69 14.67 -2.92
CA ARG A 200 -4.27 15.90 -2.37
C ARG A 200 -5.16 15.66 -1.17
N LEU A 201 -5.89 14.55 -1.12
CA LEU A 201 -6.64 14.16 0.08
C LEU A 201 -5.73 14.12 1.31
N PHE A 202 -4.62 13.38 1.24
CA PHE A 202 -3.70 13.25 2.38
C PHE A 202 -2.97 14.56 2.67
N MET A 203 -2.73 15.38 1.64
CA MET A 203 -2.08 16.67 1.79
C MET A 203 -2.97 17.73 2.45
N GLU A 204 -4.26 17.76 2.11
CA GLU A 204 -5.24 18.67 2.72
C GLU A 204 -5.55 18.30 4.17
N GLU A 205 -5.38 17.03 4.54
CA GLU A 205 -5.50 16.52 5.91
C GLU A 205 -4.24 16.76 6.78
N CYS A 206 -3.16 17.32 6.22
CA CYS A 206 -1.95 17.65 6.95
C CYS A 206 -1.96 19.12 7.38
N ASP A 207 -1.80 19.41 8.67
CA ASP A 207 -1.70 20.79 9.15
C ASP A 207 -0.35 21.41 8.74
N GLN A 208 0.73 20.63 8.85
CA GLN A 208 2.06 21.06 8.48
C GLN A 208 2.89 19.88 7.98
N LEU A 209 2.81 19.64 6.66
CA LEU A 209 3.63 18.64 5.98
C LEU A 209 5.13 18.87 6.24
N GLN A 210 5.77 17.89 6.87
CA GLN A 210 7.23 17.85 7.03
C GLN A 210 7.91 17.37 5.74
N GLY A 211 7.35 16.34 5.11
CA GLY A 211 7.88 15.82 3.86
C GLY A 211 7.29 14.47 3.45
N PHE A 212 7.99 13.84 2.52
CA PHE A 212 7.61 12.58 1.91
C PHE A 212 8.66 11.51 2.17
N GLN A 213 8.18 10.32 2.54
CA GLN A 213 8.96 9.10 2.60
C GLN A 213 8.61 8.23 1.39
N VAL A 214 9.58 7.80 0.61
CA VAL A 214 9.34 7.03 -0.63
C VAL A 214 10.04 5.69 -0.53
N LEU A 215 9.31 4.60 -0.70
CA LEU A 215 9.82 3.25 -0.91
C LEU A 215 9.63 2.91 -2.38
N VAL A 216 10.70 2.52 -3.08
CA VAL A 216 10.63 2.26 -4.52
C VAL A 216 11.47 1.07 -4.93
N ASP A 217 10.91 0.22 -5.78
CA ASP A 217 11.64 -0.82 -6.50
C ASP A 217 12.45 -0.18 -7.64
N VAL A 218 13.79 -0.30 -7.58
CA VAL A 218 14.69 0.44 -8.46
C VAL A 218 15.04 -0.32 -9.74
N MET A 219 14.93 -1.65 -9.72
CA MET A 219 15.46 -2.52 -10.76
C MET A 219 14.45 -2.90 -11.85
N ASP A 220 13.22 -2.43 -11.77
CA ASP A 220 12.14 -2.76 -12.69
C ASP A 220 11.45 -1.49 -13.23
N GLY A 221 10.26 -1.64 -13.82
CA GLY A 221 9.47 -0.52 -14.32
C GLY A 221 9.11 0.50 -13.24
N TRP A 222 9.07 0.14 -11.95
CA TRP A 222 8.70 1.06 -10.89
C TRP A 222 9.71 2.19 -10.71
N GLY A 223 10.99 1.95 -11.01
CA GLY A 223 11.99 3.02 -11.01
C GLY A 223 11.64 4.14 -11.99
N GLY A 224 11.09 3.79 -13.17
CA GLY A 224 10.61 4.76 -14.16
C GLY A 224 9.35 5.47 -13.71
N PHE A 225 8.39 4.72 -13.17
CA PHE A 225 7.14 5.26 -12.65
C PHE A 225 7.39 6.26 -11.52
N ALA A 226 8.16 5.85 -10.52
CA ALA A 226 8.52 6.68 -9.37
C ALA A 226 9.33 7.92 -9.78
N THR A 227 10.22 7.82 -10.77
CA THR A 227 10.94 9.01 -11.27
C THR A 227 9.96 10.06 -11.77
N SER A 228 9.01 9.69 -12.63
CA SER A 228 8.03 10.64 -13.17
C SER A 228 7.04 11.14 -12.12
N PHE A 229 6.67 10.29 -11.15
CA PHE A 229 5.89 10.72 -9.99
C PHE A 229 6.64 11.77 -9.16
N LEU A 230 7.91 11.53 -8.86
CA LEU A 230 8.75 12.41 -8.05
C LEU A 230 9.07 13.73 -8.75
N GLU A 231 9.25 13.72 -10.07
CA GLU A 231 9.36 14.94 -10.88
C GLU A 231 8.12 15.82 -10.66
N ARG A 232 6.93 15.24 -10.77
CA ARG A 232 5.67 15.95 -10.55
C ARG A 232 5.51 16.44 -9.11
N LEU A 233 5.82 15.58 -8.15
CA LEU A 233 5.79 15.90 -6.72
C LEU A 233 6.68 17.10 -6.37
N ARG A 234 7.83 17.23 -7.05
CA ARG A 234 8.75 18.36 -6.85
C ARG A 234 8.27 19.66 -7.47
N GLU A 235 7.46 19.61 -8.53
CA GLU A 235 6.80 20.80 -9.07
C GLU A 235 5.77 21.36 -8.07
N ASP A 236 4.96 20.47 -7.48
CA ASP A 236 3.88 20.86 -6.57
C ASP A 236 4.40 21.23 -5.16
N TYR A 237 5.38 20.47 -4.65
CA TYR A 237 5.92 20.63 -3.29
C TYR A 237 7.45 20.84 -3.29
N PRO A 238 7.94 21.97 -3.83
CA PRO A 238 9.38 22.20 -4.00
C PRO A 238 10.16 22.36 -2.69
N LYS A 239 9.50 22.76 -1.60
CA LYS A 239 10.13 23.01 -0.29
C LYS A 239 10.05 21.82 0.68
N SER A 240 9.27 20.80 0.35
CA SER A 240 9.09 19.62 1.21
C SER A 240 10.38 18.80 1.30
N ALA A 241 10.65 18.16 2.44
CA ALA A 241 11.70 17.16 2.50
C ALA A 241 11.27 15.91 1.70
N LEU A 242 12.21 15.24 1.04
CA LEU A 242 11.96 13.98 0.34
C LEU A 242 13.08 13.01 0.71
N ILE A 243 12.71 11.86 1.25
CA ILE A 243 13.63 10.76 1.55
C ILE A 243 13.18 9.56 0.74
N THR A 244 14.06 9.05 -0.10
CA THR A 244 13.78 7.90 -0.97
C THR A 244 14.66 6.72 -0.58
N TYR A 245 14.01 5.59 -0.34
CA TYR A 245 14.61 4.29 -0.08
C TYR A 245 14.49 3.47 -1.37
N GLY A 246 15.61 3.33 -2.06
CA GLY A 246 15.72 2.47 -3.23
C GLY A 246 15.89 1.02 -2.80
N LEU A 247 14.92 0.18 -3.14
CA LEU A 247 14.85 -1.23 -2.82
C LEU A 247 15.13 -2.06 -4.07
N SER A 248 15.76 -3.21 -3.87
CA SER A 248 16.06 -4.16 -4.93
C SER A 248 16.01 -5.56 -4.38
N ASP A 249 15.21 -6.42 -5.02
CA ASP A 249 15.22 -7.85 -4.75
C ASP A 249 16.37 -8.51 -5.53
N ASP A 250 17.15 -9.35 -4.84
CA ASP A 250 18.23 -10.14 -5.43
C ASP A 250 17.71 -11.16 -6.47
N GLN A 251 16.42 -11.52 -6.39
CA GLN A 251 15.75 -12.39 -7.36
C GLN A 251 15.56 -11.71 -8.74
N MET A 252 15.39 -10.39 -8.78
CA MET A 252 15.20 -9.64 -10.04
C MET A 252 16.48 -9.53 -10.88
N GLY A 253 17.66 -9.77 -10.29
CA GLY A 253 18.92 -9.91 -11.03
C GLY A 253 18.96 -11.10 -12.00
N LYS A 254 17.91 -11.94 -12.02
CA LYS A 254 17.77 -13.11 -12.91
C LYS A 254 16.81 -12.89 -14.08
N SER A 255 16.22 -11.69 -14.26
CA SER A 255 15.58 -11.38 -15.54
C SER A 255 16.68 -11.33 -16.61
N ASN A 256 16.53 -12.13 -17.67
CA ASN A 256 17.51 -12.27 -18.75
C ASN A 256 17.86 -10.93 -19.44
N THR A 257 17.07 -9.88 -19.19
CA THR A 257 17.26 -8.51 -19.69
C THR A 257 18.37 -7.73 -18.96
N LEU A 258 18.69 -8.07 -17.70
CA LEU A 258 19.55 -7.28 -16.81
C LEU A 258 20.98 -7.81 -16.61
N VAL A 259 21.39 -8.84 -17.37
CA VAL A 259 22.75 -9.45 -17.27
C VAL A 259 23.89 -8.46 -17.63
N GLY A 260 23.58 -7.24 -18.06
CA GLY A 260 24.56 -6.23 -18.50
C GLY A 260 25.06 -5.22 -17.45
N PHE A 261 24.43 -5.08 -16.28
CA PHE A 261 24.81 -4.06 -15.30
C PHE A 261 25.44 -4.68 -14.05
N THR A 262 26.68 -5.14 -14.22
CA THR A 262 27.60 -5.43 -13.11
C THR A 262 27.74 -4.22 -12.19
N TYR A 263 27.34 -4.39 -10.92
CA TYR A 263 27.81 -3.73 -9.70
C TYR A 263 28.43 -2.34 -9.87
N CYS A 264 27.67 -1.29 -9.56
CA CYS A 264 28.20 0.04 -9.24
C CYS A 264 28.08 0.27 -7.73
N PRO A 265 29.17 0.21 -6.93
CA PRO A 265 29.10 0.47 -5.51
C PRO A 265 28.84 1.97 -5.27
N LEU A 266 27.88 2.26 -4.38
CA LEU A 266 27.55 3.58 -3.86
C LEU A 266 28.81 4.36 -3.46
N LEU A 267 29.15 5.38 -4.24
CA LEU A 267 30.09 6.44 -3.87
C LEU A 267 29.32 7.55 -3.15
N ILE A 268 29.35 7.52 -1.82
CA ILE A 268 28.95 8.66 -0.99
C ILE A 268 30.03 9.74 -1.16
N ALA A 269 29.77 10.70 -2.04
CA ALA A 269 30.59 11.91 -2.16
C ALA A 269 30.13 12.93 -1.12
N GLN A 270 30.79 12.96 0.04
CA GLN A 270 30.74 14.13 0.92
C GLN A 270 31.56 15.26 0.29
N ARG A 271 30.92 16.39 -0.02
CA ARG A 271 31.62 17.65 -0.28
C ARG A 271 31.93 18.34 1.05
N LYS A 272 33.18 18.77 1.19
CA LYS A 272 33.64 19.79 2.14
C LYS A 272 33.08 21.16 1.77
#